data_AF-A0A660YBL0-F1
#
_entry.id   AF-A0A660YBL0-F1
#
_cell.length_a   1.000
_cell.length_b   1.000
_cell.length_c   1.000
_cell.angle_alpha   90.00
_cell.angle_beta   90.00
_cell.angle_gamma   90.00
#
_symmetry.space_group_name_H-M   'P 1'
#
loop_
_entity.id
_entity.type
_entity.pdbx_description
1 polymer ?
#
loop_
_entity_poly.entity_id
_entity_poly.type
_entity_poly.pdbx_seq_one_letter_code
_entity_poly.pdbx_strand_id
1 'polypeptide(L)'
;MKEFERLGLLIACYVTMGCLVGGCEQSVREEESPGMRTKVEVLNGCAEPGLARKFSRILRAKGFDVVNGDGANAENFGFLETIVVDRCGDAEKAIRVAKVLGTKNTIQQVREAPYHVEEVTVVIGRDFKELSVK
;
A
#
# COMPACT_ATOMS: atom_id res chain seq x y z
N MET A 1 12.94 10.55 -60.25
CA MET A 1 14.29 10.98 -60.68
C MET A 1 15.30 10.37 -59.72
N LYS A 2 16.08 9.41 -60.24
CA LYS A 2 17.44 8.99 -59.87
C LYS A 2 17.70 8.61 -58.41
N GLU A 3 17.80 7.31 -58.11
CA GLU A 3 19.03 6.50 -58.28
C GLU A 3 20.19 7.01 -57.42
N PHE A 4 20.55 6.26 -56.37
CA PHE A 4 21.95 5.98 -56.06
C PHE A 4 22.01 4.66 -55.27
N GLU A 5 22.18 3.59 -56.04
CA GLU A 5 22.61 2.28 -55.57
C GLU A 5 24.12 2.26 -55.25
N ARG A 6 24.52 1.25 -54.46
CA ARG A 6 25.84 0.58 -54.39
C ARG A 6 26.96 1.21 -53.55
N LEU A 7 27.04 0.71 -52.31
CA LEU A 7 28.19 -0.05 -51.80
C LEU A 7 27.62 -1.05 -50.78
N GLY A 8 27.48 -2.33 -51.11
CA GLY A 8 28.59 -3.28 -51.18
C GLY A 8 28.85 -3.85 -49.77
N LEU A 9 28.04 -4.80 -49.33
CA LEU A 9 28.45 -6.22 -49.20
C LEU A 9 29.51 -6.43 -48.09
N LEU A 10 29.03 -6.67 -46.86
CA LEU A 10 29.67 -7.31 -45.69
C LEU A 10 28.78 -6.87 -44.51
N ILE A 11 27.75 -7.61 -44.10
CA ILE A 11 27.84 -8.66 -43.08
C ILE A 11 26.60 -9.56 -43.30
N ALA A 12 26.73 -10.49 -44.25
CA ALA A 12 25.94 -11.72 -44.23
C ALA A 12 26.72 -12.71 -43.35
N CYS A 13 26.58 -12.65 -42.01
CA CYS A 13 27.16 -13.70 -41.16
C CYS A 13 26.67 -13.86 -39.71
N TYR A 14 25.59 -13.20 -39.25
CA TYR A 14 25.08 -13.51 -37.89
C TYR A 14 23.56 -13.65 -37.76
N VAL A 15 22.84 -13.78 -38.87
CA VAL A 15 21.46 -14.27 -38.83
C VAL A 15 21.49 -15.78 -39.03
N THR A 16 21.85 -16.51 -37.97
CA THR A 16 21.40 -17.88 -37.65
C THR A 16 22.23 -18.45 -36.49
N MET A 17 21.94 -18.05 -35.25
CA MET A 17 21.87 -18.99 -34.11
C MET A 17 21.43 -18.26 -32.85
N GLY A 18 20.34 -18.77 -32.27
CA GLY A 18 20.11 -18.73 -30.83
C GLY A 18 19.84 -17.36 -30.23
N CYS A 19 18.57 -17.03 -30.08
CA CYS A 19 17.94 -16.84 -28.77
C CYS A 19 16.55 -16.27 -29.00
N LEU A 20 15.53 -17.06 -28.65
CA LEU A 20 14.24 -16.53 -28.24
C LEU A 20 14.51 -15.55 -27.10
N VAL A 21 14.60 -14.25 -27.41
CA VAL A 21 14.45 -13.21 -26.40
C VAL A 21 12.97 -13.18 -26.08
N GLY A 22 12.57 -14.06 -25.17
CA GLY A 22 11.38 -13.85 -24.38
C GLY A 22 11.57 -12.53 -23.66
N GLY A 23 10.80 -11.53 -24.08
CA GLY A 23 10.66 -10.29 -23.32
C GLY A 23 10.03 -10.65 -21.98
N CYS A 24 10.86 -10.76 -20.95
CA CYS A 24 10.41 -10.74 -19.57
C CYS A 24 9.96 -9.30 -19.30
N GLU A 25 8.65 -9.07 -19.23
CA GLU A 25 8.08 -7.81 -18.76
C GLU A 25 8.63 -7.54 -17.36
N GLN A 26 9.61 -6.63 -17.27
CA GLN A 26 10.13 -6.15 -16.01
C GLN A 26 9.07 -5.27 -15.35
N SER A 27 8.33 -5.86 -14.40
CA SER A 27 7.58 -5.10 -13.41
C SER A 27 8.57 -4.33 -12.54
N VAL A 28 8.62 -3.01 -12.74
CA VAL A 28 9.32 -2.10 -11.83
C VAL A 28 8.66 -2.23 -10.47
N ARG A 29 9.31 -2.90 -9.52
CA ARG A 29 8.94 -2.83 -8.11
C ARG A 29 9.47 -1.49 -7.60
N GLU A 30 8.58 -0.51 -7.47
CA GLU A 30 8.86 0.71 -6.71
C GLU A 30 9.05 0.30 -5.24
N GLU A 31 10.30 0.05 -4.85
CA GLU A 31 10.68 -0.02 -3.45
C GLU A 31 10.59 1.42 -2.90
N GLU A 32 9.43 1.80 -2.37
CA GLU A 32 9.28 3.10 -1.70
C GLU A 32 10.32 3.22 -0.59
N SER A 33 11.09 4.32 -0.61
CA SER A 33 12.18 4.52 0.33
C SER A 33 11.69 4.43 1.79
N PRO A 34 12.49 3.92 2.74
CA PRO A 34 12.05 3.68 4.12
C PRO A 34 11.42 4.88 4.83
N GLY A 35 11.74 6.11 4.39
CA GLY A 35 11.25 7.37 4.95
C GLY A 35 9.97 7.94 4.31
N MET A 36 9.40 7.32 3.27
CA MET A 36 8.19 7.79 2.58
C MET A 36 6.93 6.96 2.90
N ARG A 37 7.06 5.90 3.69
CA ARG A 37 5.95 5.01 4.02
C ARG A 37 4.90 5.75 4.85
N THR A 38 3.63 5.63 4.46
CA THR A 38 2.51 6.19 5.22
C THR A 38 2.55 5.66 6.65
N LYS A 39 2.52 6.59 7.62
CA LYS A 39 2.50 6.28 9.05
C LYS A 39 1.08 5.97 9.50
N VAL A 40 0.89 4.79 10.07
CA VAL A 40 -0.43 4.27 10.42
C VAL A 40 -0.51 3.93 11.91
N GLU A 41 -1.57 4.39 12.56
CA GLU A 41 -2.01 3.87 13.85
C GLU A 41 -3.09 2.81 13.64
N VAL A 42 -3.08 1.74 14.43
CA VAL A 42 -4.11 0.69 14.41
C VAL A 42 -4.72 0.54 15.80
N LEU A 43 -6.02 0.77 15.90
CA LEU A 43 -6.79 0.70 17.13
C LEU A 43 -7.81 -0.43 17.07
N ASN A 44 -7.96 -1.16 18.17
CA ASN A 44 -9.04 -2.10 18.34
C ASN A 44 -10.33 -1.38 18.76
N GLY A 45 -11.30 -1.31 17.85
CA GLY A 45 -12.62 -0.72 18.08
C GLY A 45 -13.70 -1.74 18.43
N CYS A 46 -13.36 -3.01 18.63
CA CYS A 46 -14.31 -4.01 19.11
C CYS A 46 -13.72 -4.88 20.24
N ALA A 47 -14.56 -5.61 20.97
CA ALA A 47 -14.15 -6.34 22.17
C ALA A 47 -13.40 -7.66 21.88
N GLU A 48 -12.88 -7.84 20.67
CA GLU A 48 -12.11 -9.02 20.27
C GLU A 48 -10.61 -8.79 20.57
N PRO A 49 -9.97 -9.61 21.41
CA PRO A 49 -8.58 -9.38 21.81
C PRO A 49 -7.58 -9.50 20.65
N GLY A 50 -6.57 -8.64 20.64
CA GLY A 50 -5.39 -8.78 19.77
C GLY A 50 -5.57 -8.34 18.32
N LEU A 51 -6.72 -7.77 17.94
CA LEU A 51 -6.95 -7.29 16.58
C LEU A 51 -5.97 -6.21 16.14
N ALA A 52 -5.70 -5.22 16.99
CA ALA A 52 -4.73 -4.16 16.67
C ALA A 52 -3.37 -4.75 16.27
N ARG A 53 -2.84 -5.70 17.06
CA ARG A 53 -1.57 -6.37 16.77
C ARG A 53 -1.63 -7.20 15.50
N LYS A 54 -2.74 -7.90 15.25
CA LYS A 54 -2.95 -8.70 14.03
C LYS A 54 -2.90 -7.81 12.79
N PHE A 55 -3.68 -6.73 12.76
CA PHE A 55 -3.76 -5.83 11.62
C PHE A 55 -2.50 -4.98 11.45
N SER A 56 -1.80 -4.66 12.55
CA SER A 56 -0.47 -4.03 12.48
C SER A 56 0.54 -4.89 11.72
N ARG A 57 0.58 -6.20 11.98
CA ARG A 57 1.46 -7.13 11.24
C ARG A 57 1.12 -7.17 9.75
N ILE A 58 -0.16 -7.18 9.42
CA ILE A 58 -0.66 -7.18 8.05
C ILE A 58 -0.20 -5.91 7.32
N LEU A 59 -0.45 -4.73 7.91
CA LEU A 59 -0.11 -3.46 7.28
C LEU A 59 1.41 -3.27 7.15
N ARG A 60 2.20 -3.68 8.15
CA ARG A 60 3.68 -3.70 8.05
C ARG A 60 4.15 -4.59 6.90
N ALA A 61 3.56 -5.77 6.72
CA ALA A 61 3.88 -6.65 5.59
C ALA A 61 3.49 -6.08 4.22
N LYS A 62 2.63 -5.06 4.19
CA LYS A 62 2.17 -4.35 2.99
C LYS A 62 2.91 -3.03 2.74
N GLY A 63 3.97 -2.76 3.51
CA GLY A 63 4.83 -1.59 3.29
C GLY A 63 4.38 -0.33 4.02
N PHE A 64 3.44 -0.42 4.98
CA PHE A 64 3.08 0.71 5.84
C PHE A 64 3.98 0.78 7.08
N ASP A 65 4.22 2.00 7.58
CA ASP A 65 4.93 2.22 8.84
C ASP A 65 3.93 2.30 9.99
N VAL A 66 3.71 1.18 10.69
CA VAL A 66 2.76 1.16 11.81
C VAL A 66 3.43 1.67 13.08
N VAL A 67 3.14 2.93 13.43
CA VAL A 67 3.73 3.67 14.56
C VAL A 67 3.07 3.35 15.89
N ASN A 68 1.79 2.96 15.89
CA ASN A 68 1.06 2.49 17.05
C ASN A 68 0.11 1.36 16.64
N GLY A 69 0.02 0.29 17.44
CA GLY A 69 -0.83 -0.86 17.09
C GLY A 69 -0.51 -2.18 17.77
N ASP A 70 0.53 -2.24 18.61
CA ASP A 70 0.84 -3.41 19.43
C ASP A 70 -0.05 -3.46 20.70
N GLY A 71 -1.36 -3.60 20.49
CA GLY A 71 -2.37 -3.72 21.55
C GLY A 71 -3.18 -2.46 21.86
N ALA A 72 -3.11 -1.44 21.01
CA ALA A 72 -3.87 -0.21 21.18
C ALA A 72 -5.39 -0.42 21.00
N ASN A 73 -6.18 0.31 21.78
CA ASN A 73 -7.64 0.27 21.75
C ASN A 73 -8.19 1.65 21.36
N ALA A 74 -9.36 1.66 20.71
CA ALA A 74 -10.11 2.89 20.53
C ALA A 74 -10.76 3.33 21.86
N GLU A 75 -11.32 4.54 21.88
CA GLU A 75 -12.01 5.09 23.06
C GLU A 75 -13.22 4.24 23.50
N ASN A 76 -13.79 3.46 22.59
CA ASN A 76 -14.86 2.50 22.88
C ASN A 76 -14.78 1.28 21.94
N PHE A 77 -15.54 0.23 22.29
CA PHE A 77 -15.61 -1.03 21.54
C PHE A 77 -16.89 -1.21 20.69
N GLY A 78 -17.55 -0.09 20.37
CA GLY A 78 -18.85 -0.04 19.70
C GLY A 78 -18.78 0.04 18.18
N PHE A 79 -17.59 0.01 17.58
CA PHE A 79 -17.42 0.20 16.14
C PHE A 79 -17.94 -1.04 15.39
N LEU A 80 -19.05 -0.87 14.67
CA LEU A 80 -19.64 -1.93 13.86
C LEU A 80 -18.80 -2.21 12.61
N GLU A 81 -18.32 -1.14 11.97
CA GLU A 81 -17.51 -1.19 10.76
C GLU A 81 -16.09 -0.68 11.02
N THR A 82 -15.16 -1.15 10.20
CA THR A 82 -13.75 -0.72 10.23
C THR A 82 -13.61 0.60 9.49
N ILE A 83 -13.13 1.62 10.21
CA ILE A 83 -13.00 2.99 9.72
C ILE A 83 -11.53 3.34 9.53
N VAL A 84 -11.19 3.94 8.40
CA VAL A 84 -9.87 4.51 8.13
C VAL A 84 -9.97 6.03 8.17
N VAL A 85 -9.22 6.66 9.06
CA VAL A 85 -9.27 8.10 9.33
C VAL A 85 -8.02 8.76 8.77
N ASP A 86 -8.17 9.69 7.83
CA ASP A 86 -7.11 10.61 7.43
C ASP A 86 -6.91 11.68 8.51
N ARG A 87 -5.71 11.74 9.09
CA ARG A 87 -5.32 12.70 10.13
C ARG A 87 -4.51 13.87 9.59
N CYS A 88 -3.96 13.76 8.39
CA CYS A 88 -3.00 14.73 7.82
C CYS A 88 -3.58 15.58 6.67
N GLY A 89 -4.77 15.24 6.18
CA GLY A 89 -5.45 15.94 5.09
C GLY A 89 -5.11 15.42 3.70
N ASP A 90 -4.39 14.31 3.62
CA ASP A 90 -4.06 13.61 2.38
C ASP A 90 -4.91 12.32 2.29
N ALA A 91 -6.08 12.46 1.68
CA ALA A 91 -7.05 11.36 1.54
C ALA A 91 -6.48 10.14 0.79
N GLU A 92 -5.50 10.32 -0.11
CA GLU A 92 -4.89 9.21 -0.86
C GLU A 92 -4.16 8.24 0.08
N LYS A 93 -3.58 8.73 1.18
CA LYS A 93 -2.97 7.87 2.20
C LYS A 93 -4.00 6.97 2.87
N ALA A 94 -5.14 7.53 3.28
CA ALA A 94 -6.23 6.75 3.88
C ALA A 94 -6.85 5.77 2.88
N ILE A 95 -7.05 6.19 1.62
CA ILE A 95 -7.59 5.34 0.56
C ILE A 95 -6.66 4.14 0.28
N ARG A 96 -5.33 4.35 0.25
CA ARG A 96 -4.36 3.25 0.08
C ARG A 96 -4.49 2.21 1.20
N VAL A 97 -4.58 2.66 2.46
CA VAL A 97 -4.77 1.77 3.62
C VAL A 97 -6.11 1.02 3.52
N ALA A 98 -7.19 1.72 3.19
CA ALA A 98 -8.52 1.14 3.05
C ALA A 98 -8.59 0.06 1.95
N LYS A 99 -7.93 0.30 0.80
CA LYS A 99 -7.82 -0.67 -0.30
C LYS A 99 -7.13 -1.97 0.12
N VAL A 100 -6.07 -1.87 0.93
CA VAL A 100 -5.34 -3.04 1.44
C VAL A 100 -6.19 -3.84 2.43
N LEU A 101 -6.97 -3.16 3.26
CA LEU A 101 -7.89 -3.80 4.21
C LEU A 101 -9.19 -4.31 3.57
N GLY A 102 -9.53 -3.83 2.37
CA GLY A 102 -10.79 -4.17 1.70
C GLY A 102 -12.02 -3.44 2.27
N THR A 103 -11.83 -2.34 3.01
CA THR A 103 -12.92 -1.47 3.47
C THR A 103 -13.10 -0.27 2.55
N LYS A 104 -14.31 0.30 2.55
CA LYS A 104 -14.63 1.56 1.85
C LYS A 104 -14.87 2.71 2.82
N ASN A 105 -14.90 2.42 4.13
CA ASN A 105 -15.26 3.40 5.14
C ASN A 105 -14.04 4.25 5.50
N THR A 106 -13.89 5.34 4.76
CA THR A 106 -12.83 6.35 4.98
C THR A 106 -13.47 7.67 5.40
N ILE A 107 -12.89 8.31 6.41
CA ILE A 107 -13.28 9.67 6.83
C ILE A 107 -12.04 10.55 6.96
N GLN A 108 -12.22 11.86 6.89
CA GLN A 108 -11.15 12.83 7.13
C GLN A 108 -11.41 13.57 8.44
N GLN A 109 -10.41 13.57 9.32
CA GLN A 109 -10.44 14.28 10.60
C GLN A 109 -9.05 14.84 10.91
N VAL A 110 -8.71 15.93 10.23
CA VAL A 110 -7.46 16.65 10.46
C VAL A 110 -7.55 17.36 11.81
N ARG A 111 -6.57 17.09 12.67
CA ARG A 111 -6.39 17.83 13.94
C ARG A 111 -4.96 18.29 14.04
N GLU A 112 -4.77 19.54 14.44
CA GLU A 112 -3.46 20.03 14.83
C GLU A 112 -3.10 19.40 16.18
N ALA A 113 -2.33 18.32 16.12
CA ALA A 113 -1.96 17.58 17.30
C ALA A 113 -0.43 17.34 17.24
N PRO A 114 0.39 18.20 17.87
CA PRO A 114 1.84 18.23 17.64
C PRO A 114 2.56 16.95 18.10
N TYR A 115 1.89 16.09 18.86
CA TYR A 115 2.42 14.81 19.35
C TYR A 115 1.96 13.61 18.54
N HIS A 116 1.01 13.79 17.61
CA HIS A 116 0.54 12.73 16.74
C HIS A 116 1.46 12.62 15.54
N VAL A 117 2.04 11.44 15.37
CA VAL A 117 3.01 11.14 14.31
C VAL A 117 2.39 10.31 13.19
N GLU A 118 1.22 9.74 13.44
CA GLU A 118 0.42 9.02 12.48
C GLU A 118 -0.26 9.96 11.48
N GLU A 119 -0.29 9.53 10.23
CA GLU A 119 -0.98 10.24 9.15
C GLU A 119 -2.37 9.64 8.91
N VAL A 120 -2.53 8.37 9.27
CA VAL A 120 -3.76 7.60 9.14
C VAL A 120 -4.01 6.81 10.42
N THR A 121 -5.24 6.84 10.94
CA THR A 121 -5.68 5.94 12.02
C THR A 121 -6.64 4.90 11.45
N VAL A 122 -6.41 3.63 11.73
CA VAL A 122 -7.34 2.53 11.42
C VAL A 122 -8.02 2.09 12.70
N VAL A 123 -9.35 2.19 12.75
CA VAL A 123 -10.15 1.65 13.86
C VAL A 123 -10.83 0.37 13.38
N ILE A 124 -10.42 -0.77 13.92
CA ILE A 124 -10.94 -2.09 13.52
C ILE A 124 -12.31 -2.32 14.16
N GLY A 125 -13.33 -2.53 13.34
CA GLY A 125 -14.70 -2.78 13.77
C GLY A 125 -15.03 -4.27 13.93
N ARG A 126 -16.33 -4.57 14.13
CA ARG A 126 -16.84 -5.95 14.23
C ARG A 126 -16.85 -6.69 12.89
N ASP A 127 -16.86 -5.95 11.79
CA ASP A 127 -16.72 -6.40 10.41
C ASP A 127 -15.31 -6.94 10.07
N PHE A 128 -14.38 -7.01 11.01
CA PHE A 128 -12.98 -7.41 10.77
C PHE A 128 -12.81 -8.76 10.05
N LYS A 129 -13.82 -9.64 10.10
CA LYS A 129 -13.84 -10.94 9.40
C LYS A 129 -14.18 -10.82 7.92
N GLU A 130 -14.82 -9.72 7.53
CA GLU A 130 -15.23 -9.41 6.16
C GLU A 130 -14.16 -8.62 5.40
N LEU A 131 -13.17 -8.10 6.13
CA LEU A 131 -12.01 -7.41 5.56
C LEU A 131 -11.24 -8.35 4.62
N SER A 132 -11.27 -8.00 3.35
CA SER A 132 -10.55 -8.69 2.28
C SER A 132 -9.10 -8.20 2.26
N VAL A 133 -8.32 -8.61 3.25
CA VAL A 133 -6.89 -8.29 3.34
C VAL A 133 -6.19 -8.88 2.11
N LYS A 134 -5.88 -8.04 1.12
CA LYS A 134 -5.22 -8.43 -0.13
C LYS A 134 -3.72 -8.30 -0.01
#